data_AF-A0A3D0Q0W7-F1
#
_entry.id   AF-A0A3D0Q0W7-F1
#
_cell.length_a   1.000
_cell.length_b   1.000
_cell.length_c   1.000
_cell.angle_alpha   90.00
_cell.angle_beta   90.00
_cell.angle_gamma   90.00
#
_symmetry.space_group_name_H-M   'P 1'
#
loop_
_entity.id
_entity.type
_entity.pdbx_description
1 polymer ?
#
loop_
_entity_poly.entity_id
_entity_poly.type
_entity_poly.pdbx_seq_one_letter_code
_entity_poly.pdbx_strand_id
1 'polypeptide(L)'
;MKIIILGAGQVGGTLAENLVGEKNEITVIDSDPVILRALQDRLDLQVVTGVGSHPDVLRKAGAEDADMLIAVTNSDESNMLACQVAYSLFKTPTKIARVRSEQYIIYQEQLYKQQDIPVDHIIAPEQLVTQAIKRLIDYPGALQVVEFAEGKASLVAVKAYYGGLLVGHALSALKDHMPNVETRVAAIYRRGKPIRPLGTTVIEADDEVFFIAATKHIRAVMSELQKLESSYKRIMIAGGGLIGAGLAKRLEHNHNVKLIEYSPERAQYLSAHLDKTIVFSGDASDSTLLSEEGVEQVDAFIAVTNDDEANIMSAMLAKRMGAQKAMVLIQRSAYVDLVQGGEIDIAFSPQQATISALLTHVRRGDIVNVYSLR
;
A
#
# COMPACT_ATOMS: atom_id res chain seq x y z
N MET A 1 18.30 -17.65 6.74
CA MET A 1 17.21 -17.85 7.72
C MET A 1 16.21 -18.81 7.13
N LYS A 2 15.62 -19.68 7.95
CA LYS A 2 14.58 -20.62 7.53
C LYS A 2 13.21 -19.97 7.71
N ILE A 3 12.51 -19.70 6.62
CA ILE A 3 11.24 -18.98 6.62
C ILE A 3 10.15 -19.87 6.01
N ILE A 4 9.06 -20.06 6.75
CA ILE A 4 7.88 -20.75 6.26
C ILE A 4 6.81 -19.72 5.91
N ILE A 5 6.31 -19.76 4.68
CA ILE A 5 5.23 -18.90 4.18
C ILE A 5 3.97 -19.76 3.98
N LEU A 6 2.87 -19.40 4.63
CA LEU A 6 1.58 -20.07 4.47
C LEU A 6 0.67 -19.26 3.54
N GLY A 7 0.28 -19.87 2.44
CA GLY A 7 -0.49 -19.26 1.37
C GLY A 7 0.42 -18.85 0.21
N ALA A 8 0.23 -19.45 -0.95
CA ALA A 8 0.90 -19.17 -2.21
C ALA A 8 0.11 -18.19 -3.11
N GLY A 9 -0.93 -17.56 -2.56
CA GLY A 9 -1.65 -16.48 -3.24
C GLY A 9 -0.75 -15.27 -3.52
N GLN A 10 -1.32 -14.21 -4.10
CA GLN A 10 -0.58 -13.03 -4.54
C GLN A 10 0.43 -12.48 -3.52
N VAL A 11 0.02 -12.29 -2.26
CA VAL A 11 0.92 -11.78 -1.21
C VAL A 11 2.06 -12.75 -0.91
N GLY A 12 1.77 -14.03 -0.71
CA GLY A 12 2.79 -15.02 -0.33
C GLY A 12 3.73 -15.39 -1.46
N GLY A 13 3.22 -15.44 -2.70
CA GLY A 13 4.03 -15.63 -3.90
C GLY A 13 5.03 -14.49 -4.11
N THR A 14 4.56 -13.23 -4.11
CA THR A 14 5.46 -12.08 -4.27
C THR A 14 6.42 -11.94 -3.09
N LEU A 15 5.99 -12.29 -1.87
CA LEU A 15 6.90 -12.36 -0.72
C LEU A 15 8.00 -13.40 -0.93
N ALA A 16 7.65 -14.60 -1.38
CA ALA A 16 8.64 -15.63 -1.71
C ALA A 16 9.61 -15.12 -2.78
N GLU A 17 9.12 -14.51 -3.87
CA GLU A 17 9.96 -13.91 -4.92
C GLU A 17 10.98 -12.90 -4.37
N ASN A 18 10.60 -12.08 -3.39
CA ASN A 18 11.48 -11.04 -2.82
C ASN A 18 12.41 -11.56 -1.72
N LEU A 19 12.08 -12.69 -1.09
CA LEU A 19 12.88 -13.28 -0.01
C LEU A 19 13.79 -14.41 -0.50
N VAL A 20 13.50 -15.00 -1.66
CA VAL A 20 14.36 -15.98 -2.32
C VAL A 20 15.66 -15.28 -2.74
N GLY A 21 16.78 -15.82 -2.28
CA GLY A 21 18.09 -15.16 -2.37
C GLY A 21 18.56 -14.60 -1.04
N GLU A 22 19.76 -14.01 -1.02
CA GLU A 22 20.36 -13.36 0.16
C GLU A 22 20.40 -14.22 1.45
N LYS A 23 20.69 -15.52 1.35
CA LYS A 23 20.87 -16.47 2.49
C LYS A 23 19.58 -16.90 3.20
N ASN A 24 18.42 -16.84 2.55
CA ASN A 24 17.17 -17.39 3.08
C ASN A 24 16.82 -18.73 2.45
N GLU A 25 16.37 -19.67 3.29
CA GLU A 25 15.75 -20.93 2.90
C GLU A 25 14.25 -20.75 3.04
N ILE A 26 13.53 -20.76 1.92
CA ILE A 26 12.10 -20.47 1.87
C ILE A 26 11.32 -21.76 1.64
N THR A 27 10.30 -22.00 2.47
CA THR A 27 9.33 -23.07 2.29
C THR A 27 7.92 -22.48 2.18
N VAL A 28 7.21 -22.77 1.10
CA VAL A 28 5.85 -22.28 0.85
C VAL A 28 4.84 -23.42 1.05
N ILE A 29 3.77 -23.15 1.80
CA ILE A 29 2.67 -24.10 2.03
C ILE A 29 1.40 -23.55 1.38
N ASP A 30 0.73 -24.37 0.56
CA ASP A 30 -0.60 -24.07 0.04
C ASP A 30 -1.39 -25.36 -0.22
N SER A 31 -2.71 -25.26 -0.25
CA SER A 31 -3.57 -26.38 -0.62
C SER A 31 -3.62 -26.61 -2.14
N ASP A 32 -3.35 -25.59 -2.95
CA ASP A 32 -3.39 -25.67 -4.41
C ASP A 32 -2.02 -26.11 -4.98
N PRO A 33 -1.90 -27.36 -5.48
CA PRO A 33 -0.66 -27.86 -6.04
C PRO A 33 -0.28 -27.17 -7.36
N VAL A 34 -1.23 -26.57 -8.08
CA VAL A 34 -0.96 -25.89 -9.36
C VAL A 34 -0.17 -24.60 -9.10
N ILE A 35 -0.62 -23.80 -8.13
CA ILE A 35 0.07 -22.57 -7.74
C ILE A 35 1.47 -22.88 -7.19
N LEU A 36 1.60 -23.92 -6.35
CA LEU A 36 2.88 -24.33 -5.80
C LEU A 36 3.89 -24.76 -6.88
N ARG A 37 3.45 -25.53 -7.88
CA ARG A 37 4.33 -25.90 -9.01
C ARG A 37 4.78 -24.67 -9.79
N ALA A 38 3.87 -23.76 -10.10
CA ALA A 38 4.21 -22.54 -10.83
C ALA A 38 5.23 -21.66 -10.08
N LEU A 39 5.19 -21.63 -8.74
CA LEU A 39 6.20 -20.95 -7.92
C LEU A 39 7.54 -21.72 -7.93
N GLN A 40 7.50 -23.04 -7.74
CA GLN A 40 8.70 -23.88 -7.71
C GLN A 40 9.45 -23.90 -9.05
N ASP A 41 8.74 -23.80 -10.18
CA ASP A 41 9.33 -23.73 -11.51
C ASP A 41 10.10 -22.41 -11.73
N ARG A 42 9.75 -21.35 -10.99
CA ARG A 42 10.31 -19.99 -11.15
C ARG A 42 11.33 -19.62 -10.07
N LEU A 43 11.27 -20.24 -8.89
CA LEU A 43 12.01 -19.85 -7.70
C LEU A 43 12.67 -21.05 -7.03
N ASP A 44 13.89 -20.85 -6.50
CA ASP A 44 14.59 -21.83 -5.69
C ASP A 44 14.02 -21.85 -4.25
N LEU A 45 12.92 -22.57 -4.08
CA LEU A 45 12.21 -22.73 -2.80
C LEU A 45 11.64 -24.14 -2.65
N GLN A 46 11.34 -24.52 -1.41
CA GLN A 46 10.63 -25.74 -1.10
C GLN A 46 9.12 -25.49 -1.10
N VAL A 47 8.33 -26.46 -1.53
CA VAL A 47 6.86 -26.39 -1.48
C VAL A 47 6.28 -27.57 -0.71
N VAL A 48 5.22 -27.32 0.06
CA VAL A 48 4.47 -28.35 0.77
C VAL A 48 2.99 -28.17 0.47
N THR A 49 2.37 -29.20 -0.11
CA THR A 49 0.92 -29.19 -0.35
C THR A 49 0.17 -29.58 0.92
N GLY A 50 -0.74 -28.73 1.38
CA GLY A 50 -1.58 -29.00 2.54
C GLY A 50 -2.14 -27.75 3.21
N VAL A 51 -2.85 -27.96 4.32
CA VAL A 51 -3.39 -26.88 5.14
C VAL A 51 -2.33 -26.41 6.13
N GLY A 52 -1.93 -25.14 6.04
CA GLY A 52 -0.81 -24.58 6.82
C GLY A 52 -1.01 -24.53 8.34
N SER A 53 -2.24 -24.73 8.84
CA SER A 53 -2.52 -24.85 10.27
C SER A 53 -2.38 -26.27 10.82
N HIS A 54 -2.16 -27.28 9.97
CA HIS A 54 -2.07 -28.67 10.40
C HIS A 54 -0.65 -29.01 10.92
N PRO A 55 -0.53 -29.69 12.09
CA PRO A 55 0.77 -30.06 12.66
C PRO A 55 1.66 -30.91 11.74
N ASP A 56 1.09 -31.86 11.01
CA ASP A 56 1.87 -32.74 10.11
C ASP A 56 2.42 -31.97 8.90
N VAL A 57 1.65 -31.01 8.38
CA VAL A 57 2.04 -30.14 7.27
C VAL A 57 3.16 -29.18 7.70
N LEU A 58 3.02 -28.53 8.87
CA LEU A 58 4.06 -27.67 9.43
C LEU A 58 5.35 -28.44 9.71
N ARG A 59 5.25 -29.69 10.22
CA ARG A 59 6.44 -30.54 10.40
C ARG A 59 7.12 -30.87 9.08
N LYS A 60 6.35 -31.24 8.04
CA LYS A 60 6.89 -31.48 6.69
C LYS A 60 7.58 -30.25 6.11
N ALA A 61 7.11 -29.05 6.46
CA ALA A 61 7.70 -27.79 6.04
C ALA A 61 8.93 -27.35 6.85
N GLY A 62 9.35 -28.13 7.86
CA GLY A 62 10.53 -27.84 8.66
C GLY A 62 10.30 -26.84 9.81
N ALA A 63 9.08 -26.77 10.35
CA ALA A 63 8.74 -25.82 11.43
C ALA A 63 9.58 -25.98 12.71
N GLU A 64 10.17 -27.16 12.93
CA GLU A 64 11.05 -27.47 14.09
C GLU A 64 12.30 -26.59 14.13
N ASP A 65 12.86 -26.24 12.96
CA ASP A 65 14.06 -25.41 12.84
C ASP A 65 13.77 -24.05 12.21
N ALA A 66 12.50 -23.70 12.00
CA ALA A 66 12.14 -22.46 11.31
C ALA A 66 12.42 -21.25 12.21
N ASP A 67 13.11 -20.25 11.65
CA ASP A 67 13.35 -18.96 12.32
C ASP A 67 12.06 -18.12 12.35
N MET A 68 11.23 -18.26 11.31
CA MET A 68 10.06 -17.42 11.09
C MET A 68 8.93 -18.17 10.37
N LEU A 69 7.69 -17.89 10.79
CA LEU A 69 6.45 -18.27 10.11
C LEU A 69 5.70 -17.01 9.65
N ILE A 70 5.29 -16.96 8.39
CA ILE A 70 4.51 -15.87 7.81
C ILE A 70 3.19 -16.43 7.27
N ALA A 71 2.09 -16.18 7.96
CA ALA A 71 0.76 -16.69 7.63
C ALA A 71 -0.06 -15.67 6.85
N VAL A 72 -0.18 -15.85 5.53
CA VAL A 72 -0.83 -14.93 4.58
C VAL A 72 -1.93 -15.60 3.75
N THR A 73 -2.58 -16.62 4.33
CA THR A 73 -3.73 -17.31 3.73
C THR A 73 -4.96 -16.41 3.67
N ASN A 74 -6.02 -16.84 2.98
CA ASN A 74 -7.25 -16.09 2.79
C ASN A 74 -8.12 -15.94 4.06
N SER A 75 -7.85 -16.70 5.12
CA SER A 75 -8.61 -16.68 6.39
C SER A 75 -7.75 -16.20 7.55
N ASP A 76 -8.24 -15.19 8.27
CA ASP A 76 -7.61 -14.66 9.48
C ASP A 76 -7.51 -15.76 10.55
N GLU A 77 -8.56 -16.56 10.71
CA GLU A 77 -8.64 -17.67 11.67
C GLU A 77 -7.58 -18.74 11.36
N SER A 78 -7.41 -19.08 10.08
CA SER A 78 -6.39 -20.03 9.65
C SER A 78 -4.98 -19.50 9.92
N ASN A 79 -4.75 -18.20 9.70
CA ASN A 79 -3.45 -17.57 9.97
C ASN A 79 -3.14 -17.57 11.47
N MET A 80 -4.11 -17.20 12.32
CA MET A 80 -3.97 -17.21 13.78
C MET A 80 -3.75 -18.62 14.32
N LEU A 81 -4.52 -19.60 13.83
CA LEU A 81 -4.38 -21.00 14.26
C LEU A 81 -3.03 -21.59 13.84
N ALA A 82 -2.53 -21.26 12.64
CA ALA A 82 -1.22 -21.73 12.22
C ALA A 82 -0.09 -21.17 13.11
N CYS A 83 -0.17 -19.89 13.49
CA CYS A 83 0.75 -19.28 14.45
C CYS A 83 0.67 -19.98 15.82
N GLN A 84 -0.55 -20.28 16.28
CA GLN A 84 -0.77 -21.03 17.52
C GLN A 84 -0.12 -22.42 17.49
N VAL A 85 -0.33 -23.18 16.42
CA VAL A 85 0.24 -24.54 16.29
C VAL A 85 1.76 -24.48 16.19
N ALA A 86 2.30 -23.53 15.43
CA ALA A 86 3.74 -23.30 15.32
C ALA A 86 4.40 -22.98 16.66
N TYR A 87 3.78 -22.08 17.43
CA TYR A 87 4.24 -21.73 18.77
C TYR A 87 4.14 -22.90 19.76
N SER A 88 2.99 -23.58 19.80
CA SER A 88 2.73 -24.62 20.79
C SER A 88 3.62 -25.85 20.59
N LEU A 89 3.75 -26.32 19.35
CA LEU A 89 4.41 -27.60 19.04
C LEU A 89 5.88 -27.45 18.64
N PHE A 90 6.23 -26.37 17.93
CA PHE A 90 7.55 -26.21 17.33
C PHE A 90 8.35 -25.04 17.91
N LYS A 91 7.74 -24.23 18.78
CA LYS A 91 8.38 -23.07 19.42
C LYS A 91 8.97 -22.08 18.41
N THR A 92 8.35 -21.96 17.23
CA THR A 92 8.79 -21.05 16.16
C THR A 92 8.95 -19.62 16.70
N PRO A 93 10.15 -19.02 16.61
CA PRO A 93 10.46 -17.77 17.31
C PRO A 93 9.60 -16.59 16.86
N THR A 94 9.53 -16.33 15.55
CA THR A 94 8.80 -15.19 14.99
C THR A 94 7.63 -15.65 14.14
N LYS A 95 6.44 -15.11 14.41
CA LYS A 95 5.17 -15.47 13.78
C LYS A 95 4.48 -14.19 13.32
N ILE A 96 4.34 -14.04 12.01
CA ILE A 96 3.68 -12.90 11.39
C ILE A 96 2.38 -13.39 10.77
N ALA A 97 1.25 -12.73 11.06
CA ALA A 97 -0.04 -13.10 10.49
C ALA A 97 -0.68 -11.94 9.72
N ARG A 98 -1.23 -12.24 8.54
CA ARG A 98 -2.17 -11.33 7.89
C ARG A 98 -3.50 -11.36 8.62
N VAL A 99 -4.01 -10.19 8.98
CA VAL A 99 -5.32 -10.00 9.59
C VAL A 99 -6.05 -8.91 8.82
N ARG A 100 -7.29 -9.20 8.41
CA ARG A 100 -8.13 -8.33 7.59
C ARG A 100 -9.31 -7.76 8.37
N SER A 101 -9.86 -8.54 9.30
CA SER A 101 -11.00 -8.16 10.11
C SER A 101 -10.64 -6.97 11.00
N GLU A 102 -11.37 -5.87 10.83
CA GLU A 102 -11.20 -4.69 11.68
C GLU A 102 -11.44 -5.00 13.15
N GLN A 103 -12.35 -5.92 13.47
CA GLN A 103 -12.65 -6.30 14.84
C GLN A 103 -11.42 -6.91 15.52
N TYR A 104 -10.71 -7.80 14.83
CA TYR A 104 -9.48 -8.37 15.37
C TYR A 104 -8.37 -7.32 15.56
N ILE A 105 -8.27 -6.36 14.63
CA ILE A 105 -7.27 -5.29 14.68
C ILE A 105 -7.56 -4.31 15.83
N ILE A 106 -8.83 -3.96 16.08
CA ILE A 106 -9.23 -3.06 17.18
C ILE A 106 -8.81 -3.62 18.53
N TYR A 107 -8.97 -4.94 18.73
CA TYR A 107 -8.64 -5.61 19.99
C TYR A 107 -7.22 -6.22 20.01
N GLN A 108 -6.33 -5.79 19.13
CA GLN A 108 -5.02 -6.43 18.94
C GLN A 108 -4.16 -6.49 20.22
N GLU A 109 -4.15 -5.41 21.01
CA GLU A 109 -3.43 -5.30 22.28
C GLU A 109 -3.91 -6.33 23.32
N GLN A 110 -5.16 -6.78 23.20
CA GLN A 110 -5.78 -7.74 24.11
C GLN A 110 -5.65 -9.18 23.61
N LEU A 111 -5.77 -9.39 22.29
CA LEU A 111 -5.83 -10.72 21.67
C LEU A 111 -4.45 -11.33 21.42
N TYR A 112 -3.48 -10.56 20.96
CA TYR A 112 -2.22 -11.10 20.40
C TYR A 112 -1.07 -11.18 21.40
N LYS A 113 -1.40 -11.45 22.66
CA LYS A 113 -0.40 -11.76 23.68
C LYS A 113 0.06 -13.20 23.48
N GLN A 114 1.33 -13.48 23.76
CA GLN A 114 1.91 -14.83 23.60
C GLN A 114 1.16 -15.94 24.34
N GLN A 115 0.51 -15.61 25.45
CA GLN A 115 -0.29 -16.54 26.26
C GLN A 115 -1.70 -16.81 25.70
N ASP A 116 -2.18 -15.92 24.81
CA ASP A 116 -3.50 -15.95 24.21
C ASP A 116 -3.35 -16.42 22.75
N ILE A 117 -3.29 -15.51 21.78
CA ILE A 117 -3.00 -15.82 20.37
C ILE A 117 -1.55 -15.40 20.06
N PRO A 118 -0.59 -16.34 19.92
CA PRO A 118 0.83 -16.03 19.78
C PRO A 118 1.19 -15.60 18.36
N VAL A 119 0.74 -14.41 17.98
CA VAL A 119 1.13 -13.70 16.76
C VAL A 119 2.01 -12.54 17.19
N ASP A 120 3.29 -12.56 16.79
CA ASP A 120 4.23 -11.53 17.23
C ASP A 120 4.02 -10.22 16.46
N HIS A 121 3.66 -10.31 15.17
CA HIS A 121 3.36 -9.16 14.32
C HIS A 121 2.15 -9.42 13.43
N ILE A 122 1.33 -8.39 13.28
CA ILE A 122 0.17 -8.40 12.39
C ILE A 122 0.45 -7.52 11.20
N ILE A 123 -0.04 -7.96 10.05
CA ILE A 123 -0.03 -7.14 8.86
C ILE A 123 -1.45 -7.07 8.30
N ALA A 124 -1.91 -5.84 8.08
CA ALA A 124 -3.21 -5.55 7.51
C ALA A 124 -3.01 -4.78 6.19
N PRO A 125 -2.78 -5.48 5.06
CA PRO A 125 -2.54 -4.87 3.75
C PRO A 125 -3.55 -3.80 3.37
N GLU A 126 -4.83 -4.09 3.62
CA GLU A 126 -5.94 -3.21 3.30
C GLU A 126 -5.87 -1.91 4.12
N GLN A 127 -5.44 -1.97 5.38
CA GLN A 127 -5.19 -0.76 6.19
C GLN A 127 -3.96 0.03 5.72
N LEU A 128 -2.88 -0.66 5.33
CA LEU A 128 -1.69 -0.01 4.79
C LEU A 128 -2.01 0.77 3.51
N VAL A 129 -2.80 0.18 2.61
CA VAL A 129 -3.24 0.82 1.36
C VAL A 129 -4.15 2.02 1.64
N THR A 130 -5.18 1.84 2.48
CA THR A 130 -6.10 2.95 2.80
C THR A 130 -5.39 4.11 3.48
N GLN A 131 -4.42 3.83 4.36
CA GLN A 131 -3.59 4.86 4.98
C GLN A 131 -2.68 5.57 3.96
N ALA A 132 -2.09 4.83 3.01
CA ALA A 132 -1.27 5.40 1.95
C ALA A 132 -2.09 6.34 1.04
N ILE A 133 -3.27 5.90 0.61
CA ILE A 133 -4.18 6.72 -0.22
C ILE A 133 -4.62 7.97 0.56
N LYS A 134 -5.03 7.81 1.83
CA LYS A 134 -5.41 8.94 2.70
C LYS A 134 -4.29 9.98 2.79
N ARG A 135 -3.04 9.56 2.94
CA ARG A 135 -1.91 10.51 3.01
C ARG A 135 -1.77 11.32 1.73
N LEU A 136 -1.94 10.72 0.54
CA LEU A 136 -1.91 11.49 -0.71
C LEU A 136 -3.06 12.49 -0.83
N ILE A 137 -4.21 12.17 -0.24
CA ILE A 137 -5.35 13.08 -0.18
C ILE A 137 -5.08 14.24 0.80
N ASP A 138 -4.44 13.97 1.94
CA ASP A 138 -4.07 14.99 2.93
C ASP A 138 -2.99 15.97 2.40
N TYR A 139 -2.16 15.51 1.46
CA TYR A 139 -1.08 16.25 0.80
C TYR A 139 -1.28 16.34 -0.74
N PRO A 140 -2.22 17.17 -1.22
CA PRO A 140 -2.43 17.41 -2.65
C PRO A 140 -1.15 17.79 -3.39
N GLY A 141 -0.96 17.23 -4.58
CA GLY A 141 0.26 17.35 -5.37
C GLY A 141 1.41 16.40 -4.98
N ALA A 142 1.31 15.63 -3.89
CA ALA A 142 2.28 14.59 -3.58
C ALA A 142 2.04 13.35 -4.46
N LEU A 143 3.13 12.74 -4.95
CA LEU A 143 3.09 11.47 -5.68
C LEU A 143 3.24 10.28 -4.72
N GLN A 144 3.97 10.45 -3.63
CA GLN A 144 4.19 9.43 -2.61
C GLN A 144 4.42 10.10 -1.27
N VAL A 145 3.84 9.55 -0.20
CA VAL A 145 4.03 10.04 1.17
C VAL A 145 4.28 8.86 2.11
N VAL A 146 5.41 8.90 2.78
CA VAL A 146 5.86 7.87 3.71
C VAL A 146 6.18 8.54 5.04
N GLU A 147 5.65 8.01 6.13
CA GLU A 147 5.89 8.53 7.49
C GLU A 147 6.88 7.64 8.25
N PHE A 148 7.72 8.28 9.05
CA PHE A 148 8.72 7.68 9.93
C PHE A 148 8.55 8.21 11.35
N ALA A 149 9.16 7.49 12.30
CA ALA A 149 9.22 7.89 13.71
C ALA A 149 7.84 8.31 14.27
N GLU A 150 6.84 7.43 14.09
CA GLU A 150 5.46 7.65 14.55
C GLU A 150 4.84 8.96 14.00
N GLY A 151 5.17 9.30 12.75
CA GLY A 151 4.63 10.48 12.07
C GLY A 151 5.36 11.79 12.38
N LYS A 152 6.54 11.75 13.03
CA LYS A 152 7.35 12.96 13.30
C LYS A 152 8.12 13.45 12.07
N ALA A 153 8.51 12.54 11.18
CA ALA A 153 9.19 12.85 9.93
C ALA A 153 8.53 12.12 8.77
N SER A 154 8.59 12.71 7.59
CA SER A 154 8.06 12.08 6.38
C SER A 154 9.00 12.27 5.20
N LEU A 155 9.01 11.25 4.34
CA LEU A 155 9.54 11.33 2.99
C LEU A 155 8.37 11.59 2.05
N VAL A 156 8.50 12.59 1.19
CA VAL A 156 7.49 12.95 0.21
C VAL A 156 8.12 13.06 -1.17
N ALA A 157 7.45 12.48 -2.15
CA ALA A 157 7.78 12.60 -3.56
C ALA A 157 6.89 13.64 -4.22
N VAL A 158 7.50 14.58 -4.94
CA VAL A 158 6.81 15.64 -5.67
C VAL A 158 7.38 15.75 -7.07
N LYS A 159 6.51 16.01 -8.05
CA LYS A 159 6.94 16.35 -9.40
C LYS A 159 7.27 17.84 -9.49
N ALA A 160 8.47 18.17 -9.97
CA ALA A 160 8.88 19.54 -10.18
C ALA A 160 8.19 20.13 -11.42
N TYR A 161 7.52 21.27 -11.29
CA TYR A 161 6.81 21.93 -12.40
C TYR A 161 7.49 23.23 -12.82
N TYR A 162 7.36 23.59 -14.10
CA TYR A 162 7.80 24.90 -14.60
C TYR A 162 7.18 26.03 -13.76
N GLY A 163 8.04 26.91 -13.25
CA GLY A 163 7.64 28.01 -12.36
C GLY A 163 7.74 27.70 -10.85
N GLY A 164 8.13 26.49 -10.46
CA GLY A 164 8.54 26.19 -9.09
C GLY A 164 9.82 26.95 -8.70
N LEU A 165 9.89 27.46 -7.47
CA LEU A 165 10.98 28.31 -6.98
C LEU A 165 12.34 27.61 -7.00
N LEU A 166 12.37 26.28 -6.86
CA LEU A 166 13.59 25.47 -6.87
C LEU A 166 13.95 24.90 -8.24
N VAL A 167 13.08 25.03 -9.24
CA VAL A 167 13.34 24.52 -10.59
C VAL A 167 14.41 25.39 -11.25
N GLY A 168 15.48 24.75 -11.73
CA GLY A 168 16.67 25.41 -12.26
C GLY A 168 17.74 25.75 -11.21
N HIS A 169 17.49 25.46 -9.93
CA HIS A 169 18.44 25.70 -8.84
C HIS A 169 19.13 24.42 -8.37
N ALA A 170 20.36 24.58 -7.88
CA ALA A 170 21.12 23.49 -7.26
C ALA A 170 20.57 23.16 -5.87
N LEU A 171 20.66 21.90 -5.43
CA LEU A 171 20.19 21.47 -4.10
C LEU A 171 20.84 22.24 -2.94
N SER A 172 22.04 22.79 -3.13
CA SER A 172 22.68 23.66 -2.14
C SER A 172 21.87 24.92 -1.81
N ALA A 173 21.07 25.42 -2.76
CA ALA A 173 20.23 26.61 -2.59
C ALA A 173 18.98 26.35 -1.73
N LEU A 174 18.64 25.09 -1.41
CA LEU A 174 17.49 24.75 -0.58
C LEU A 174 17.47 25.50 0.77
N LYS A 175 18.65 25.66 1.38
CA LYS A 175 18.79 26.38 2.66
C LYS A 175 18.50 27.88 2.54
N ASP A 176 18.76 28.47 1.38
CA ASP A 176 18.54 29.90 1.14
C ASP A 176 17.04 30.18 0.94
N HIS A 177 16.33 29.25 0.28
CA HIS A 177 14.89 29.33 0.06
C HIS A 177 14.08 29.01 1.32
N MET A 178 14.54 28.06 2.14
CA MET A 178 13.82 27.59 3.33
C MET A 178 14.73 27.55 4.57
N PRO A 179 15.18 28.69 5.10
CA PRO A 179 16.14 28.73 6.20
C PRO A 179 15.62 28.13 7.51
N ASN A 180 14.30 28.10 7.71
CA ASN A 180 13.64 27.60 8.91
C ASN A 180 13.09 26.17 8.77
N VAL A 181 13.35 25.49 7.65
CA VAL A 181 12.89 24.13 7.41
C VAL A 181 14.06 23.19 7.30
N GLU A 182 14.17 22.26 8.24
CA GLU A 182 15.09 21.14 8.11
C GLU A 182 14.53 20.14 7.08
N THR A 183 15.08 20.20 5.87
CA THR A 183 14.72 19.30 4.77
C THR A 183 15.97 18.83 4.03
N ARG A 184 15.90 17.63 3.46
CA ARG A 184 16.96 17.08 2.61
C ARG A 184 16.38 16.24 1.49
N VAL A 185 16.91 16.40 0.29
CA VAL A 185 16.60 15.52 -0.84
C VAL A 185 17.27 14.16 -0.64
N ALA A 186 16.46 13.11 -0.61
CA ALA A 186 16.88 11.72 -0.46
C ALA A 186 17.18 11.05 -1.81
N ALA A 187 16.38 11.36 -2.83
CA ALA A 187 16.55 10.85 -4.19
C ALA A 187 15.93 11.80 -5.22
N ILE A 188 16.41 11.73 -6.46
CA ILE A 188 15.79 12.37 -7.61
C ILE A 188 15.62 11.31 -8.69
N TYR A 189 14.46 11.25 -9.33
CA TYR A 189 14.27 10.45 -10.53
C TYR A 189 14.00 11.39 -11.71
N ARG A 190 14.84 11.27 -12.74
CA ARG A 190 14.71 12.05 -13.97
C ARG A 190 14.51 11.10 -15.12
N ARG A 191 13.37 11.22 -15.82
CA ARG A 191 13.00 10.32 -16.94
C ARG A 191 13.13 8.85 -16.53
N GLY A 192 12.69 8.54 -15.30
CA GLY A 192 12.72 7.21 -14.71
C GLY A 192 14.08 6.67 -14.25
N LYS A 193 15.16 7.45 -14.35
CA LYS A 193 16.49 7.04 -13.87
C LYS A 193 16.81 7.69 -12.52
N PRO A 194 17.31 6.91 -11.54
CA PRO A 194 17.72 7.47 -10.26
C PRO A 194 18.98 8.34 -10.43
N ILE A 195 18.94 9.52 -9.84
CA ILE A 195 20.05 10.46 -9.73
C ILE A 195 20.39 10.59 -8.25
N ARG A 196 21.66 10.37 -7.92
CA ARG A 196 22.18 10.58 -6.57
C ARG A 196 22.15 12.09 -6.25
N PRO A 197 21.48 12.53 -5.18
CA PRO A 197 21.43 13.94 -4.83
C PRO A 197 22.77 14.42 -4.28
N LEU A 198 23.38 15.40 -4.95
CA LEU A 198 24.56 16.13 -4.53
C LEU A 198 24.20 17.60 -4.35
N GLY A 199 24.99 18.37 -3.59
CA GLY A 199 24.74 19.81 -3.43
C GLY A 199 24.70 20.56 -4.77
N THR A 200 25.46 20.10 -5.75
CA THR A 200 25.54 20.67 -7.11
C THR A 200 24.46 20.14 -8.06
N THR A 201 23.64 19.16 -7.65
CA THR A 201 22.58 18.62 -8.50
C THR A 201 21.53 19.70 -8.72
N VAL A 202 21.24 20.02 -9.98
CA VAL A 202 20.21 21.01 -10.36
C VAL A 202 18.89 20.30 -10.59
N ILE A 203 17.82 20.81 -9.99
CA ILE A 203 16.45 20.30 -10.20
C ILE A 203 15.96 20.79 -11.55
N GLU A 204 15.48 19.87 -12.38
CA GLU A 204 14.86 20.17 -13.67
C GLU A 204 13.34 20.01 -13.60
N ALA A 205 12.63 20.62 -14.54
CA ALA A 205 11.21 20.36 -14.70
C ALA A 205 10.98 18.87 -15.02
N ASP A 206 9.85 18.34 -14.52
CA ASP A 206 9.48 16.92 -14.57
C ASP A 206 10.33 15.97 -13.72
N ASP A 207 11.31 16.47 -12.94
CA ASP A 207 11.97 15.64 -11.94
C ASP A 207 11.00 15.20 -10.85
N GLU A 208 11.08 13.92 -10.47
CA GLU A 208 10.47 13.41 -9.25
C GLU A 208 11.47 13.56 -8.11
N VAL A 209 11.23 14.54 -7.24
CA VAL A 209 12.13 14.87 -6.12
C VAL A 209 11.58 14.27 -4.84
N PHE A 210 12.36 13.40 -4.21
CA PHE A 210 12.06 12.80 -2.92
C PHE A 210 12.79 13.57 -1.83
N PHE A 211 12.07 14.17 -0.91
CA PHE A 211 12.67 14.89 0.23
C PHE A 211 12.18 14.34 1.56
N ILE A 212 13.03 14.43 2.58
CA ILE A 212 12.72 14.11 3.97
C ILE A 212 12.62 15.42 4.74
N ALA A 213 11.54 15.61 5.47
CA ALA A 213 11.33 16.75 6.35
C ALA A 213 10.49 16.34 7.57
N ALA A 214 10.47 17.19 8.61
CA ALA A 214 9.49 17.04 9.67
C ALA A 214 8.06 17.15 9.09
N THR A 215 7.14 16.31 9.55
CA THR A 215 5.80 16.18 8.95
C THR A 215 5.04 17.52 8.87
N LYS A 216 5.19 18.34 9.91
CA LYS A 216 4.61 19.70 9.98
C LYS A 216 5.11 20.67 8.89
N HIS A 217 6.25 20.38 8.26
CA HIS A 217 6.87 21.24 7.24
C HIS A 217 6.67 20.73 5.81
N ILE A 218 6.03 19.57 5.60
CA ILE A 218 5.83 18.99 4.26
C ILE A 218 5.22 20.00 3.30
N ARG A 219 4.12 20.64 3.67
CA ARG A 219 3.42 21.60 2.79
C ARG A 219 4.30 22.79 2.39
N ALA A 220 5.17 23.25 3.28
CA ALA A 220 6.11 24.34 2.97
C ALA A 220 7.20 23.89 2.00
N VAL A 221 7.68 22.65 2.10
CA VAL A 221 8.65 22.12 1.12
C VAL A 221 7.99 21.89 -0.24
N MET A 222 6.75 21.40 -0.25
CA MET A 222 6.00 21.19 -1.49
C MET A 222 5.77 22.50 -2.26
N SER A 223 5.49 23.61 -1.57
CA SER A 223 5.24 24.91 -2.22
C SER A 223 6.43 25.49 -2.97
N GLU A 224 7.65 25.05 -2.64
CA GLU A 224 8.88 25.50 -3.31
C GLU A 224 9.13 24.75 -4.63
N LEU A 225 8.63 23.51 -4.74
CA LEU A 225 8.83 22.65 -5.92
C LEU A 225 7.71 22.79 -6.94
N GLN A 226 6.51 23.15 -6.49
CA GLN A 226 5.34 23.31 -7.32
C GLN A 226 4.31 24.23 -6.65
N LYS A 227 3.34 24.72 -7.42
CA LYS A 227 2.21 25.44 -6.87
C LYS A 227 1.42 24.52 -5.93
N LEU A 228 1.20 24.94 -4.68
CA LEU A 228 0.36 24.20 -3.74
C LEU A 228 -1.04 24.02 -4.32
N GLU A 229 -1.43 22.77 -4.50
CA GLU A 229 -2.81 22.40 -4.82
C GLU A 229 -3.69 22.67 -3.59
N SER A 230 -4.94 23.08 -3.83
CA SER A 230 -5.93 23.21 -2.76
C SER A 230 -6.27 21.85 -2.17
N SER A 231 -6.66 21.82 -0.88
CA SER A 231 -7.20 20.61 -0.26
C SER A 231 -8.30 20.01 -1.11
N TYR A 232 -8.23 18.71 -1.38
CA TYR A 232 -9.33 17.99 -1.99
C TYR A 232 -10.55 18.07 -1.05
N LYS A 233 -11.73 18.27 -1.62
CA LYS A 233 -13.00 18.38 -0.89
C LYS A 233 -13.99 17.31 -1.34
N ARG A 234 -14.06 17.05 -2.64
CA ARG A 234 -14.98 16.08 -3.26
C ARG A 234 -14.19 14.86 -3.72
N ILE A 235 -14.51 13.72 -3.14
CA ILE A 235 -13.83 12.46 -3.40
C ILE A 235 -14.87 11.45 -3.85
N MET A 236 -14.60 10.80 -4.98
CA MET A 236 -15.44 9.72 -5.50
C MET A 236 -14.64 8.43 -5.47
N ILE A 237 -15.17 7.40 -4.82
CA ILE A 237 -14.53 6.09 -4.66
C ILE A 237 -15.34 5.06 -5.45
N ALA A 238 -14.67 4.33 -6.35
CA ALA A 238 -15.24 3.20 -7.06
C ALA A 238 -14.79 1.87 -6.42
N GLY A 239 -15.76 1.09 -5.98
CA GLY A 239 -15.57 -0.17 -5.25
C GLY A 239 -15.72 -0.02 -3.74
N GLY A 240 -16.65 -0.78 -3.16
CA GLY A 240 -17.00 -0.85 -1.75
C GLY A 240 -16.46 -2.08 -1.03
N GLY A 241 -15.37 -2.67 -1.52
CA GLY A 241 -14.62 -3.72 -0.82
C GLY A 241 -14.00 -3.25 0.49
N LEU A 242 -13.10 -4.04 1.09
CA LEU A 242 -12.43 -3.67 2.35
C LEU A 242 -11.66 -2.34 2.23
N ILE A 243 -10.94 -2.14 1.12
CA ILE A 243 -10.16 -0.91 0.88
C ILE A 243 -11.09 0.28 0.68
N GLY A 244 -12.07 0.20 -0.23
CA GLY A 244 -12.97 1.32 -0.51
C GLY A 244 -13.84 1.72 0.68
N ALA A 245 -14.38 0.75 1.41
CA ALA A 245 -15.13 1.01 2.63
C ALA A 245 -14.25 1.62 3.73
N GLY A 246 -13.06 1.07 3.97
CA GLY A 246 -12.11 1.59 4.94
C GLY A 246 -11.60 2.99 4.59
N LEU A 247 -11.40 3.27 3.30
CA LEU A 247 -11.03 4.60 2.81
C LEU A 247 -12.16 5.60 3.00
N ALA A 248 -13.40 5.25 2.63
CA ALA A 248 -14.56 6.09 2.82
C ALA A 248 -14.74 6.46 4.30
N LYS A 249 -14.70 5.47 5.21
CA LYS A 249 -14.81 5.70 6.66
C LYS A 249 -13.75 6.66 7.19
N ARG A 250 -12.51 6.59 6.70
CA ARG A 250 -11.42 7.47 7.11
C ARG A 250 -11.56 8.90 6.58
N LEU A 251 -12.26 9.10 5.47
CA LEU A 251 -12.36 10.38 4.77
C LEU A 251 -13.67 11.12 5.06
N GLU A 252 -14.75 10.43 5.42
CA GLU A 252 -16.12 10.97 5.49
C GLU A 252 -16.33 12.12 6.48
N HIS A 253 -15.42 12.30 7.44
CA HIS A 253 -15.50 13.41 8.39
C HIS A 253 -14.82 14.69 7.89
N ASN A 254 -13.87 14.59 6.97
CA ASN A 254 -13.07 15.72 6.48
C ASN A 254 -13.34 16.06 5.02
N HIS A 255 -14.04 15.18 4.30
CA HIS A 255 -14.29 15.28 2.86
C HIS A 255 -15.73 14.91 2.53
N ASN A 256 -16.24 15.42 1.42
CA ASN A 256 -17.49 14.95 0.83
C ASN A 256 -17.19 13.71 -0.01
N VAL A 257 -17.54 12.54 0.52
CA VAL A 257 -17.23 11.24 -0.09
C VAL A 257 -18.49 10.67 -0.75
N LYS A 258 -18.36 10.33 -2.03
CA LYS A 258 -19.30 9.49 -2.77
C LYS A 258 -18.67 8.14 -3.04
N LEU A 259 -19.39 7.04 -2.80
CA LEU A 259 -18.91 5.69 -3.04
C LEU A 259 -19.84 4.98 -4.02
N ILE A 260 -19.29 4.41 -5.08
CA ILE A 260 -20.01 3.61 -6.08
C ILE A 260 -19.65 2.13 -5.84
N GLU A 261 -20.65 1.29 -5.60
CA GLU A 261 -20.50 -0.14 -5.40
C GLU A 261 -21.40 -0.90 -6.38
N TYR A 262 -20.84 -1.90 -7.05
CA TYR A 262 -21.55 -2.67 -8.07
C TYR A 262 -22.64 -3.56 -7.47
N SER A 263 -22.35 -4.23 -6.35
CA SER A 263 -23.28 -5.14 -5.69
C SER A 263 -24.34 -4.37 -4.88
N PRO A 264 -25.64 -4.50 -5.19
CA PRO A 264 -26.69 -3.80 -4.45
C PRO A 264 -26.75 -4.18 -2.97
N GLU A 265 -26.53 -5.46 -2.64
CA GLU A 265 -26.49 -5.95 -1.27
C GLU A 265 -25.36 -5.30 -0.47
N ARG A 266 -24.16 -5.23 -1.09
CA ARG A 266 -23.00 -4.58 -0.47
C ARG A 266 -23.20 -3.08 -0.35
N ALA A 267 -23.76 -2.42 -1.36
CA ALA A 267 -24.08 -1.00 -1.33
C ALA A 267 -25.06 -0.68 -0.19
N GLN A 268 -26.11 -1.48 -0.02
CA GLN A 268 -27.07 -1.33 1.08
C GLN A 268 -26.39 -1.51 2.45
N TYR A 269 -25.54 -2.51 2.60
CA TYR A 269 -24.74 -2.70 3.82
C TYR A 269 -23.89 -1.46 4.12
N LEU A 270 -23.16 -0.94 3.12
CA LEU A 270 -22.28 0.22 3.29
C LEU A 270 -23.05 1.48 3.64
N SER A 271 -24.20 1.71 2.99
CA SER A 271 -25.07 2.84 3.30
C SER A 271 -25.57 2.84 4.74
N ALA A 272 -25.63 1.68 5.40
CA ALA A 272 -26.02 1.57 6.80
C ALA A 272 -24.86 1.73 7.80
N HIS A 273 -23.60 1.62 7.35
CA HIS A 273 -22.40 1.61 8.22
C HIS A 273 -21.48 2.84 8.02
N LEU A 274 -21.64 3.57 6.91
CA LEU A 274 -20.95 4.83 6.66
C LEU A 274 -21.87 5.99 7.06
N ASP A 275 -21.39 6.85 7.95
CA ASP A 275 -22.23 7.84 8.62
C ASP A 275 -22.48 9.07 7.73
N LYS A 276 -21.50 9.41 6.87
CA LYS A 276 -21.50 10.64 6.07
C LYS A 276 -21.19 10.41 4.59
N THR A 277 -20.90 9.17 4.21
CA THR A 277 -20.63 8.81 2.82
C THR A 277 -21.93 8.56 2.06
N ILE A 278 -22.10 9.16 0.88
CA ILE A 278 -23.22 8.84 0.00
C ILE A 278 -22.85 7.60 -0.82
N VAL A 279 -23.65 6.54 -0.71
CA VAL A 279 -23.39 5.27 -1.38
C VAL A 279 -24.36 5.07 -2.55
N PHE A 280 -23.82 4.76 -3.72
CA PHE A 280 -24.54 4.47 -4.96
C PHE A 280 -24.36 3.00 -5.32
N SER A 281 -25.44 2.37 -5.76
CA SER A 281 -25.38 1.05 -6.39
C SER A 281 -25.26 1.24 -7.90
N GLY A 282 -24.17 0.79 -8.51
CA GLY A 282 -23.96 0.94 -9.96
C GLY A 282 -22.57 0.56 -10.44
N ASP A 283 -22.38 0.59 -11.75
CA ASP A 283 -21.08 0.35 -12.39
C ASP A 283 -20.28 1.66 -12.46
N ALA A 284 -19.06 1.65 -11.95
CA ALA A 284 -18.16 2.81 -12.01
C ALA A 284 -17.69 3.14 -13.43
N SER A 285 -17.93 2.25 -14.40
CA SER A 285 -17.66 2.46 -15.83
C SER A 285 -18.86 3.08 -16.58
N ASP A 286 -19.99 3.30 -15.91
CA ASP A 286 -21.16 3.95 -16.49
C ASP A 286 -20.99 5.48 -16.52
N SER A 287 -20.76 6.04 -17.71
CA SER A 287 -20.63 7.48 -17.91
C SER A 287 -21.87 8.27 -17.51
N THR A 288 -23.06 7.67 -17.59
CA THR A 288 -24.32 8.33 -17.23
C THR A 288 -24.35 8.56 -15.73
N LEU A 289 -24.11 7.50 -14.95
CA LEU A 289 -24.02 7.56 -13.49
C LEU A 289 -22.94 8.55 -13.03
N LEU A 290 -21.74 8.47 -13.62
CA LEU A 290 -20.65 9.39 -13.27
C LEU A 290 -21.03 10.86 -13.55
N SER A 291 -21.71 11.12 -14.67
CA SER A 291 -22.14 12.48 -15.02
C SER A 291 -23.25 12.98 -14.11
N GLU A 292 -24.26 12.15 -13.80
CA GLU A 292 -25.36 12.50 -12.89
C GLU A 292 -24.82 12.83 -11.49
N GLU A 293 -23.77 12.12 -11.07
CA GLU A 293 -23.13 12.30 -9.77
C GLU A 293 -22.00 13.35 -9.76
N GLY A 294 -21.82 14.09 -10.84
CA GLY A 294 -20.94 15.26 -10.90
C GLY A 294 -19.45 14.93 -10.87
N VAL A 295 -19.03 13.88 -11.58
CA VAL A 295 -17.61 13.47 -11.68
C VAL A 295 -16.70 14.60 -12.16
N GLU A 296 -17.20 15.53 -12.97
CA GLU A 296 -16.47 16.68 -13.49
C GLU A 296 -16.05 17.69 -12.40
N GLN A 297 -16.66 17.60 -11.22
CA GLN A 297 -16.34 18.46 -10.07
C GLN A 297 -15.49 17.73 -9.03
N VAL A 298 -15.24 16.44 -9.21
CA VAL A 298 -14.49 15.62 -8.26
C VAL A 298 -13.01 16.03 -8.27
N ASP A 299 -12.47 16.24 -7.08
CA ASP A 299 -11.06 16.59 -6.93
C ASP A 299 -10.18 15.32 -7.01
N ALA A 300 -10.67 14.19 -6.52
CA ALA A 300 -10.02 12.88 -6.67
C ALA A 300 -11.02 11.74 -6.90
N PHE A 301 -10.89 11.05 -8.04
CA PHE A 301 -11.55 9.79 -8.33
C PHE A 301 -10.61 8.63 -7.99
N ILE A 302 -11.08 7.66 -7.20
CA ILE A 302 -10.25 6.59 -6.64
C ILE A 302 -10.90 5.23 -6.93
N ALA A 303 -10.33 4.45 -7.83
CA ALA A 303 -10.82 3.12 -8.18
C ALA A 303 -10.07 2.03 -7.43
N VAL A 304 -10.78 1.29 -6.56
CA VAL A 304 -10.22 0.30 -5.62
C VAL A 304 -11.01 -1.00 -5.63
N THR A 305 -11.53 -1.38 -6.78
CA THR A 305 -12.18 -2.69 -6.98
C THR A 305 -11.15 -3.82 -7.03
N ASN A 306 -11.61 -5.07 -7.03
CA ASN A 306 -10.75 -6.24 -7.16
C ASN A 306 -10.30 -6.51 -8.61
N ASP A 307 -10.76 -5.71 -9.58
CA ASP A 307 -10.47 -5.88 -11.00
C ASP A 307 -9.60 -4.70 -11.50
N ASP A 308 -8.36 -5.01 -11.88
CA ASP A 308 -7.39 -4.02 -12.36
C ASP A 308 -7.89 -3.32 -13.64
N GLU A 309 -8.56 -4.05 -14.55
CA GLU A 309 -9.08 -3.47 -15.80
C GLU A 309 -10.23 -2.51 -15.51
N ALA A 310 -11.16 -2.91 -14.64
CA ALA A 310 -12.25 -2.03 -14.22
C ALA A 310 -11.71 -0.76 -13.53
N ASN A 311 -10.68 -0.88 -12.70
CA ASN A 311 -10.05 0.26 -12.03
C ASN A 311 -9.42 1.22 -13.05
N ILE A 312 -8.65 0.69 -14.00
CA ILE A 312 -8.00 1.49 -15.04
C ILE A 312 -9.03 2.19 -15.92
N MET A 313 -10.02 1.45 -16.43
CA MET A 313 -11.01 1.96 -17.36
C MET A 313 -11.91 3.02 -16.73
N SER A 314 -12.44 2.77 -15.52
CA SER A 314 -13.28 3.74 -14.81
C SER A 314 -12.53 5.02 -14.44
N ALA A 315 -11.26 4.91 -14.03
CA ALA A 315 -10.43 6.07 -13.71
C ALA A 315 -10.08 6.90 -14.94
N MET A 316 -9.74 6.26 -16.07
CA MET A 316 -9.53 6.96 -17.35
C MET A 316 -10.80 7.66 -17.82
N LEU A 317 -11.97 7.01 -17.68
CA LEU A 317 -13.26 7.62 -18.01
C LEU A 317 -13.52 8.85 -17.14
N ALA A 318 -13.37 8.72 -15.82
CA ALA A 318 -13.54 9.84 -14.88
C ALA A 318 -12.60 11.01 -15.19
N LYS A 319 -11.33 10.73 -15.53
CA LYS A 319 -10.36 11.75 -15.93
C LYS A 319 -10.82 12.51 -17.17
N ARG A 320 -11.26 11.81 -18.21
CA ARG A 320 -11.78 12.42 -19.44
C ARG A 320 -13.05 13.23 -19.23
N MET A 321 -13.86 12.84 -18.25
CA MET A 321 -15.08 13.55 -17.88
C MET A 321 -14.81 14.79 -17.00
N GLY A 322 -13.59 14.98 -16.51
CA GLY A 322 -13.16 16.20 -15.83
C GLY A 322 -12.72 16.04 -14.38
N ALA A 323 -12.64 14.82 -13.83
CA ALA A 323 -12.07 14.62 -12.51
C ALA A 323 -10.63 15.16 -12.46
N GLN A 324 -10.29 15.93 -11.42
CA GLN A 324 -8.97 16.59 -11.37
C GLN A 324 -7.84 15.58 -11.23
N LYS A 325 -8.02 14.55 -10.39
CA LYS A 325 -7.08 13.44 -10.20
C LYS A 325 -7.77 12.10 -10.32
N ALA A 326 -7.07 11.13 -10.92
CA ALA A 326 -7.48 9.75 -11.05
C ALA A 326 -6.43 8.84 -10.38
N MET A 327 -6.89 8.07 -9.40
CA MET A 327 -6.09 7.15 -8.59
C MET A 327 -6.61 5.74 -8.74
N VAL A 328 -5.74 4.75 -8.92
CA VAL A 328 -6.15 3.36 -9.16
C VAL A 328 -5.40 2.37 -8.29
N LEU A 329 -6.12 1.35 -7.83
CA LEU A 329 -5.54 0.15 -7.26
C LEU A 329 -5.20 -0.84 -8.37
N ILE A 330 -3.96 -1.30 -8.39
CA ILE A 330 -3.46 -2.29 -9.34
C ILE A 330 -2.80 -3.41 -8.55
N GLN A 331 -3.33 -4.63 -8.65
CA GLN A 331 -2.75 -5.79 -8.00
C GLN A 331 -1.42 -6.17 -8.66
N ARG A 332 -1.36 -6.17 -10.00
CA ARG A 332 -0.16 -6.57 -10.76
C ARG A 332 0.82 -5.41 -10.91
N SER A 333 1.96 -5.48 -10.21
CA SER A 333 3.01 -4.44 -10.27
C SER A 333 3.48 -4.12 -11.69
N ALA A 334 3.51 -5.11 -12.59
CA ALA A 334 3.90 -4.92 -13.99
C ALA A 334 3.05 -3.89 -14.75
N TYR A 335 1.82 -3.60 -14.29
CA TYR A 335 0.94 -2.61 -14.92
C TYR A 335 1.11 -1.21 -14.33
N VAL A 336 1.70 -1.07 -13.14
CA VAL A 336 1.89 0.23 -12.47
C VAL A 336 2.70 1.17 -13.38
N ASP A 337 3.84 0.72 -13.88
CA ASP A 337 4.73 1.50 -14.75
C ASP A 337 4.14 1.80 -16.14
N LEU A 338 3.19 0.99 -16.61
CA LEU A 338 2.55 1.16 -17.92
C LEU A 338 1.44 2.21 -17.90
N VAL A 339 0.78 2.36 -16.76
CA VAL A 339 -0.47 3.12 -16.65
C VAL A 339 -0.26 4.49 -16.00
N GLN A 340 0.70 4.60 -15.08
CA GLN A 340 0.96 5.84 -14.36
C GLN A 340 1.62 6.91 -15.26
N GLY A 341 1.17 8.16 -15.13
CA GLY A 341 1.75 9.32 -15.81
C GLY A 341 1.03 9.72 -17.11
N GLY A 342 -0.03 9.00 -17.49
CA GLY A 342 -0.98 9.37 -18.54
C GLY A 342 -2.25 9.98 -17.97
N GLU A 343 -3.40 9.39 -18.33
CA GLU A 343 -4.72 9.75 -17.78
C GLU A 343 -4.89 9.33 -16.31
N ILE A 344 -4.00 8.47 -15.82
CA ILE A 344 -3.96 8.01 -14.43
C ILE A 344 -2.79 8.70 -13.73
N ASP A 345 -3.12 9.49 -12.71
CA ASP A 345 -2.13 10.28 -11.98
C ASP A 345 -1.33 9.40 -11.02
N ILE A 346 -1.98 8.45 -10.34
CA ILE A 346 -1.35 7.62 -9.29
C ILE A 346 -1.88 6.19 -9.36
N ALA A 347 -0.97 5.20 -9.38
CA ALA A 347 -1.31 3.79 -9.25
C ALA A 347 -0.72 3.21 -7.95
N PHE A 348 -1.50 2.36 -7.28
CA PHE A 348 -1.14 1.75 -5.99
C PHE A 348 -1.15 0.23 -6.09
N SER A 349 -0.15 -0.42 -5.51
CA SER A 349 -0.16 -1.88 -5.34
C SER A 349 -0.25 -2.28 -3.86
N PRO A 350 -1.29 -3.04 -3.45
CA PRO A 350 -1.33 -3.67 -2.13
C PRO A 350 -0.14 -4.56 -1.84
N GLN A 351 0.41 -5.20 -2.88
CA GLN A 351 1.52 -6.13 -2.75
C GLN A 351 2.77 -5.39 -2.28
N GLN A 352 3.12 -4.28 -2.93
CA GLN A 352 4.26 -3.45 -2.53
C GLN A 352 4.13 -2.93 -1.10
N ALA A 353 2.94 -2.49 -0.69
CA ALA A 353 2.68 -2.04 0.68
C ALA A 353 2.91 -3.16 1.71
N THR A 354 2.42 -4.37 1.40
CA THR A 354 2.56 -5.55 2.26
C THR A 354 4.02 -6.01 2.36
N ILE A 355 4.73 -6.05 1.23
CA ILE A 355 6.15 -6.41 1.18
C ILE A 355 6.99 -5.41 1.97
N SER A 356 6.74 -4.11 1.79
CA SER A 356 7.45 -3.07 2.53
C SER A 356 7.29 -3.25 4.05
N ALA A 357 6.07 -3.55 4.51
CA ALA A 357 5.81 -3.85 5.91
C ALA A 357 6.49 -5.14 6.39
N LEU A 358 6.45 -6.21 5.58
CA LEU A 358 7.08 -7.51 5.90
C LEU A 358 8.61 -7.40 5.95
N LEU A 359 9.23 -6.71 5.00
CA LEU A 359 10.69 -6.59 4.91
C LEU A 359 11.30 -5.90 6.12
N THR A 360 10.55 -5.02 6.80
CA THR A 360 10.94 -4.42 8.08
C THR A 360 11.19 -5.48 9.16
N HIS A 361 10.43 -6.58 9.14
CA HIS A 361 10.55 -7.67 10.12
C HIS A 361 11.52 -8.77 9.69
N VAL A 362 11.77 -8.92 8.38
CA VAL A 362 12.64 -9.97 7.84
C VAL A 362 14.12 -9.55 7.78
N ARG A 363 14.42 -8.27 7.50
CA ARG A 363 15.81 -7.81 7.39
C ARG A 363 16.44 -7.58 8.76
N ARG A 364 17.61 -8.19 9.02
CA ARG A 364 18.37 -8.04 10.27
C ARG A 364 18.92 -6.61 10.46
N GLY A 365 18.64 -6.00 11.61
CA GLY A 365 19.15 -4.69 12.05
C GLY A 365 18.06 -3.86 12.73
N ASP A 366 18.42 -2.72 13.34
CA ASP A 366 17.47 -1.71 13.87
C ASP A 366 16.77 -0.96 12.72
N ILE A 367 16.17 -1.70 11.77
CA ILE A 367 15.45 -1.16 10.64
C ILE A 367 14.01 -0.97 11.07
N VAL A 368 13.63 0.28 11.32
CA VAL A 368 12.27 0.63 11.76
C VAL A 368 11.25 0.57 10.62
N ASN A 369 11.67 0.81 9.38
CA ASN A 369 10.82 0.72 8.18
C ASN A 369 11.66 0.62 6.90
N VAL A 370 11.18 -0.14 5.92
CA VAL A 370 11.72 -0.19 4.55
C VAL A 370 10.64 0.25 3.56
N TYR A 371 11.01 1.10 2.60
CA TYR A 371 10.10 1.54 1.54
C TYR A 371 10.79 1.54 0.18
N SER A 372 10.08 1.06 -0.84
CA SER A 372 10.49 1.26 -2.24
C SER A 372 10.25 2.71 -2.64
N LEU A 373 11.25 3.30 -3.30
CA LEU A 373 11.10 4.56 -4.01
C LEU A 373 10.76 4.20 -5.47
N ARG A 374 9.52 4.50 -5.87
CA ARG A 374 8.78 3.85 -6.98
C ARG A 374 8.36 2.41 -6.70
#